data_AF-A0A2A9K124-F1
#
_entry.id   AF-A0A2A9K124-F1
#
_cell.length_a   1.000
_cell.length_b   1.000
_cell.length_c   1.000
_cell.angle_alpha   90.00
_cell.angle_beta   90.00
_cell.angle_gamma   90.00
#
_symmetry.space_group_name_H-M   'P 1'
#
loop_
_entity.id
_entity.type
_entity.pdbx_description
1 polymer ?
#
loop_
_entity_poly.entity_id
_entity_poly.type
_entity_poly.pdbx_seq_one_letter_code
_entity_poly.pdbx_strand_id
1 'polypeptide(L)'
;MKRQRTESDEVSGGGGAPEVISLPWATVGHLSTGLALMPGVWLLWWLLSQALATPLGGWFSLGLAVTAVVVSSILVACGERPFVVAAAHPSPGGWGYAVWSFVVPPIVGGIVGWFVSAGVAVCGAVAMFLVFAAEAVWVKVWKPGMSAAEVQEAWGKTTQMTRDMTAEDRREKGWVNPPRKCEDRD
;
A
#
# COMPACT_ATOMS: atom_id res chain seq x y z
N MET A 1 38.20 36.78 4.21
CA MET A 1 37.42 36.42 3.01
C MET A 1 37.42 34.90 2.85
N LYS A 2 36.21 34.33 2.72
CA LYS A 2 35.83 32.99 2.23
C LYS A 2 36.30 31.71 2.97
N ARG A 3 35.33 31.20 3.75
CA ARG A 3 35.08 29.79 4.14
C ARG A 3 35.63 28.78 3.12
N GLN A 4 36.54 27.92 3.58
CA GLN A 4 36.63 26.55 3.09
C GLN A 4 35.75 25.70 4.00
N ARG A 5 34.51 25.48 3.55
CA ARG A 5 33.56 24.54 4.17
C ARG A 5 34.03 23.15 3.77
N THR A 6 34.49 22.38 4.74
CA THR A 6 34.80 20.96 4.65
C THR A 6 33.53 20.21 4.29
N GLU A 7 33.41 19.81 3.02
CA GLU A 7 32.26 19.11 2.44
C GLU A 7 32.40 17.57 2.54
N SER A 8 33.29 17.08 3.41
CA SER A 8 33.64 15.64 3.45
C SER A 8 33.28 14.95 4.77
N ASP A 9 32.76 15.66 5.77
CA ASP A 9 32.50 15.08 7.10
C ASP A 9 31.01 14.95 7.47
N GLU A 10 30.07 15.39 6.62
CA GLU A 10 28.62 15.28 6.92
C GLU A 10 27.93 14.04 6.34
N VAL A 11 28.61 13.22 5.51
CA VAL A 11 27.98 12.04 4.85
C VAL A 11 28.26 10.73 5.58
N SER A 12 28.57 10.79 6.88
CA SER A 12 28.76 9.58 7.69
C SER A 12 28.35 9.82 9.14
N GLY A 13 27.06 9.99 9.39
CA GLY A 13 26.57 10.19 10.76
C GLY A 13 25.06 10.33 10.84
N GLY A 14 24.33 9.31 10.42
CA GLY A 14 22.87 9.34 10.49
C GLY A 14 22.29 7.93 10.51
N GLY A 15 22.63 7.16 11.55
CA GLY A 15 21.89 5.95 11.90
C GLY A 15 20.46 6.31 12.30
N GLY A 16 19.61 6.59 11.33
CA GLY A 16 18.18 6.69 11.51
C GLY A 16 17.63 5.29 11.68
N ALA A 17 17.16 4.96 12.88
CA ALA A 17 16.28 3.82 13.09
C ALA A 17 15.17 3.85 12.02
N PRO A 18 14.73 2.68 11.48
CA PRO A 18 13.75 2.64 10.41
C PRO A 18 12.54 3.48 10.83
N GLU A 19 12.17 4.46 10.01
CA GLU A 19 11.03 5.33 10.26
C GLU A 19 9.77 4.46 10.32
N VAL A 20 9.41 4.07 11.53
CA VAL A 20 8.21 3.27 11.82
C VAL A 20 7.02 4.18 11.56
N ILE A 21 6.39 3.98 10.41
CA ILE A 21 5.18 4.70 9.98
C ILE A 21 4.19 4.68 11.14
N SER A 22 3.81 5.86 11.61
CA SER A 22 2.93 5.98 12.77
C SER A 22 1.56 5.34 12.48
N LEU A 23 0.98 4.73 13.52
CA LEU A 23 -0.31 4.04 13.49
C LEU A 23 -1.40 4.71 12.62
N PRO A 24 -1.64 6.04 12.73
CA PRO A 24 -2.69 6.70 11.94
C PRO A 24 -2.40 6.69 10.44
N TRP A 25 -1.13 6.82 10.03
CA TRP A 25 -0.77 6.82 8.61
C TRP A 25 -0.92 5.45 7.96
N ALA A 26 -0.61 4.37 8.70
CA ALA A 26 -0.89 3.00 8.25
C ALA A 26 -2.41 2.73 8.18
N THR A 27 -3.20 3.22 9.15
CA THR A 27 -4.66 3.05 9.12
C THR A 27 -5.30 3.83 7.98
N VAL A 28 -4.78 5.01 7.64
CA VAL A 28 -5.28 5.82 6.51
C VAL A 28 -5.14 5.07 5.19
N GLY A 29 -4.04 4.33 4.98
CA GLY A 29 -3.85 3.48 3.80
C GLY A 29 -4.97 2.45 3.67
N HIS A 30 -5.19 1.64 4.71
CA HIS A 30 -6.25 0.63 4.70
C HIS A 30 -7.67 1.17 4.72
N LEU A 31 -7.88 2.34 5.29
CA LEU A 31 -9.17 3.01 5.23
C LEU A 31 -9.45 3.50 3.80
N SER A 32 -8.43 4.00 3.10
CA SER A 32 -8.55 4.44 1.71
C SER A 32 -8.84 3.26 0.76
N THR A 33 -8.15 2.14 0.94
CA THR A 33 -8.40 0.91 0.18
C THR A 33 -9.77 0.34 0.51
N GLY A 34 -10.13 0.28 1.80
CA GLY A 34 -11.45 -0.16 2.24
C GLY A 34 -12.58 0.70 1.66
N LEU A 35 -12.41 2.02 1.63
CA LEU A 35 -13.36 2.95 1.02
C LEU A 35 -13.52 2.73 -0.49
N ALA A 36 -12.42 2.45 -1.20
CA ALA A 36 -12.47 2.15 -2.62
C ALA A 36 -13.22 0.84 -2.94
N LEU A 37 -13.09 -0.17 -2.06
CA LEU A 37 -13.76 -1.46 -2.20
C LEU A 37 -15.21 -1.46 -1.69
N MET A 38 -15.58 -0.47 -0.86
CA MET A 38 -16.85 -0.38 -0.16
C MET A 38 -18.09 -0.53 -1.07
N PRO A 39 -18.16 0.13 -2.25
CA PRO A 39 -19.30 -0.05 -3.16
C PRO A 39 -19.45 -1.50 -3.63
N GLY A 40 -18.33 -2.18 -3.89
CA GLY A 40 -18.34 -3.59 -4.32
C GLY A 40 -18.83 -4.52 -3.22
N VAL A 41 -18.33 -4.32 -1.98
CA VAL A 41 -18.78 -5.10 -0.80
C VAL A 41 -20.28 -4.90 -0.58
N TRP A 42 -20.75 -3.66 -0.59
CA TRP A 42 -22.15 -3.35 -0.35
C TRP A 42 -23.08 -3.98 -1.40
N LEU A 43 -22.77 -3.77 -2.69
CA LEU A 43 -23.59 -4.31 -3.76
C LEU A 43 -23.65 -5.84 -3.71
N LEU A 44 -22.50 -6.48 -3.47
CA LEU A 44 -22.43 -7.95 -3.42
C LEU A 44 -23.16 -8.50 -2.20
N TRP A 45 -22.97 -7.91 -1.01
CA TRP A 45 -23.68 -8.33 0.20
C TRP A 45 -25.18 -8.12 0.06
N TRP A 46 -25.60 -6.97 -0.47
CA TRP A 46 -27.01 -6.68 -0.71
C TRP A 46 -27.62 -7.70 -1.68
N LEU A 47 -27.02 -7.93 -2.85
CA LEU A 47 -27.51 -8.90 -3.83
C LEU A 47 -27.57 -10.33 -3.28
N LEU A 48 -26.54 -10.77 -2.55
CA LEU A 48 -26.54 -12.10 -1.91
C LEU A 48 -27.67 -12.22 -0.89
N SER A 49 -27.92 -11.16 -0.11
CA SER A 49 -28.99 -11.16 0.89
C SER A 49 -30.37 -11.21 0.24
N GLN A 50 -30.56 -10.54 -0.90
CA GLN A 50 -31.80 -10.64 -1.69
C GLN A 50 -32.02 -12.05 -2.26
N ALA A 51 -30.94 -12.72 -2.69
CA ALA A 51 -31.03 -14.00 -3.39
C ALA A 51 -31.10 -15.22 -2.46
N LEU A 52 -30.40 -15.18 -1.32
CA LEU A 52 -30.10 -16.37 -0.51
C LEU A 52 -30.51 -16.25 0.95
N ALA A 53 -30.95 -15.07 1.40
CA ALA A 53 -31.29 -14.81 2.79
C ALA A 53 -32.54 -13.94 2.90
N THR A 54 -32.62 -13.16 3.96
CA THR A 54 -33.70 -12.20 4.17
C THR A 54 -33.45 -10.96 3.32
N PRO A 55 -34.45 -10.46 2.57
CA PRO A 55 -34.28 -9.25 1.79
C PRO A 55 -33.96 -8.08 2.72
N LEU A 56 -32.73 -7.56 2.60
CA LEU A 56 -32.26 -6.42 3.38
C LEU A 56 -32.59 -5.14 2.62
N GLY A 57 -33.12 -4.15 3.34
CA GLY A 57 -33.24 -2.80 2.80
C GLY A 57 -31.86 -2.30 2.33
N GLY A 58 -31.80 -1.69 1.15
CA GLY A 58 -30.55 -1.21 0.55
C GLY A 58 -29.76 -0.29 1.49
N TRP A 59 -30.46 0.60 2.22
CA TRP A 59 -29.83 1.48 3.20
C TRP A 59 -29.29 0.75 4.43
N PHE A 60 -30.00 -0.27 4.91
CA PHE A 60 -29.56 -1.05 6.08
C PHE A 60 -28.34 -1.92 5.74
N SER A 61 -28.34 -2.56 4.58
CA SER A 61 -27.17 -3.30 4.08
C SER A 61 -25.95 -2.40 3.84
N LEU A 62 -26.15 -1.14 3.46
CA LEU A 62 -25.08 -0.14 3.35
C LEU A 62 -24.41 0.08 4.70
N GLY A 63 -25.20 0.31 5.75
CA GLY A 63 -24.68 0.50 7.11
C GLY A 63 -23.84 -0.69 7.59
N LEU A 64 -24.34 -1.92 7.38
CA LEU A 64 -23.61 -3.15 7.73
C LEU A 64 -22.29 -3.28 6.97
N ALA A 65 -22.31 -3.01 5.65
CA ALA A 65 -21.11 -3.05 4.83
C ALA A 65 -20.07 -2.01 5.27
N VAL A 66 -20.49 -0.78 5.57
CA VAL A 66 -19.59 0.27 6.12
C VAL A 66 -18.97 -0.20 7.44
N THR A 67 -19.79 -0.68 8.37
CA THR A 67 -19.28 -1.16 9.67
C THR A 67 -18.29 -2.30 9.49
N ALA A 68 -18.60 -3.29 8.66
CA ALA A 68 -17.72 -4.43 8.43
C ALA A 68 -16.39 -4.02 7.79
N VAL A 69 -16.42 -3.15 6.78
CA VAL A 69 -15.21 -2.65 6.10
C VAL A 69 -14.34 -1.85 7.08
N VAL A 70 -14.91 -0.89 7.81
CA VAL A 70 -14.16 -0.04 8.75
C VAL A 70 -13.52 -0.88 9.86
N VAL A 71 -14.29 -1.78 10.49
CA VAL A 71 -13.78 -2.65 11.55
C VAL A 71 -12.70 -3.58 11.01
N SER A 72 -12.88 -4.14 9.81
CA SER A 72 -11.86 -4.99 9.17
C SER A 72 -10.59 -4.23 8.88
N SER A 73 -10.66 -3.03 8.28
CA SER A 73 -9.50 -2.19 7.99
C SER A 73 -8.71 -1.85 9.26
N ILE A 74 -9.41 -1.54 10.36
CA ILE A 74 -8.77 -1.27 11.65
C ILE A 74 -8.09 -2.54 12.20
N LEU A 75 -8.76 -3.70 12.15
CA LEU A 75 -8.20 -4.96 12.65
C LEU A 75 -7.01 -5.45 11.82
N VAL A 76 -7.06 -5.29 10.50
CA VAL A 76 -5.92 -5.58 9.62
C VAL A 76 -4.77 -4.64 9.99
N ALA A 77 -4.99 -3.32 10.05
CA ALA A 77 -3.93 -2.35 10.42
C ALA A 77 -3.35 -2.60 11.83
N CYS A 78 -4.17 -3.00 12.81
CA CYS A 78 -3.71 -3.36 14.15
C CYS A 78 -2.93 -4.67 14.16
N GLY A 79 -3.35 -5.67 13.37
CA GLY A 79 -2.68 -6.96 13.22
C GLY A 79 -1.32 -6.85 12.52
N GLU A 80 -1.10 -5.82 11.70
CA GLU A 80 0.18 -5.56 11.02
C GLU A 80 1.28 -5.08 11.97
N ARG A 81 0.92 -4.34 13.01
CA ARG A 81 1.89 -3.75 13.95
C ARG A 81 2.80 -4.76 14.65
N PRO A 82 2.32 -5.90 15.20
CA PRO A 82 3.23 -6.90 15.78
C PRO A 82 4.13 -7.57 14.75
N PHE A 83 3.70 -7.72 13.49
CA PHE A 83 4.54 -8.29 12.43
C PHE A 83 5.64 -7.33 11.97
N VAL A 84 5.35 -6.03 11.88
CA VAL A 84 6.35 -5.01 11.55
C VAL A 84 7.40 -4.87 12.67
N VAL A 85 6.97 -4.99 13.94
CA VAL A 85 7.88 -4.95 15.11
C VAL A 85 8.68 -6.25 15.24
N ALA A 86 8.08 -7.42 14.98
CA ALA A 86 8.77 -8.71 15.06
C ALA A 86 9.75 -8.94 13.90
N ALA A 87 9.47 -8.41 12.71
CA ALA A 87 10.31 -8.58 11.53
C ALA A 87 11.38 -7.49 11.34
N ALA A 88 11.32 -6.38 12.09
CA ALA A 88 12.16 -5.18 11.88
C ALA A 88 12.24 -4.76 10.40
N HIS A 89 11.16 -4.99 9.63
CA HIS A 89 11.08 -4.74 8.20
C HIS A 89 9.79 -3.98 7.88
N PRO A 90 9.85 -2.85 7.16
CA PRO A 90 8.69 -1.99 6.88
C PRO A 90 7.66 -2.61 5.93
N SER A 91 8.01 -3.71 5.25
CA SER A 91 7.09 -4.48 4.41
C SER A 91 7.43 -5.97 4.52
N PRO A 92 6.98 -6.66 5.57
CA PRO A 92 7.14 -8.10 5.69
C PRO A 92 6.09 -8.76 4.78
N GLY A 93 6.22 -8.59 3.47
CA GLY A 93 5.42 -9.37 2.55
C GLY A 93 5.82 -10.84 2.67
N GLY A 94 4.82 -11.70 2.71
CA GLY A 94 4.97 -13.10 3.05
C GLY A 94 3.61 -13.74 3.32
N TRP A 95 3.55 -15.07 3.30
CA TRP A 95 2.28 -15.79 3.44
C TRP A 95 1.54 -15.50 4.76
N GLY A 96 2.27 -15.23 5.86
CA GLY A 96 1.65 -14.86 7.15
C GLY A 96 0.84 -13.56 7.08
N TYR A 97 1.34 -12.57 6.32
CA TYR A 97 0.64 -11.31 6.05
C TYR A 97 -0.57 -11.53 5.14
N ALA A 98 -0.37 -12.29 4.05
CA ALA A 98 -1.44 -12.56 3.09
C ALA A 98 -2.63 -13.29 3.73
N VAL A 99 -2.38 -14.29 4.58
CA VAL A 99 -3.43 -15.04 5.28
C VAL A 99 -4.27 -14.11 6.16
N TRP A 100 -3.68 -13.12 6.82
CA TRP A 100 -4.43 -12.17 7.64
C TRP A 100 -5.41 -11.33 6.82
N SER A 101 -4.96 -10.83 5.66
CA SER A 101 -5.81 -10.06 4.73
C SER A 101 -6.95 -10.89 4.12
N PHE A 102 -6.78 -12.21 3.98
CA PHE A 102 -7.87 -13.10 3.53
C PHE A 102 -8.85 -13.50 4.63
N VAL A 103 -8.38 -13.61 5.88
CA VAL A 103 -9.15 -14.23 6.98
C VAL A 103 -9.91 -13.20 7.81
N VAL A 104 -9.35 -12.02 8.07
CA VAL A 104 -10.00 -11.01 8.92
C VAL A 104 -11.28 -10.44 8.28
N PRO A 105 -11.27 -9.96 7.02
CA PRO A 105 -12.46 -9.39 6.39
C PRO A 105 -13.70 -10.30 6.41
N PRO A 106 -13.63 -11.61 6.05
CA PRO A 106 -14.82 -12.47 6.09
C PRO A 106 -15.29 -12.80 7.49
N ILE A 107 -14.39 -12.94 8.48
CA ILE A 107 -14.80 -13.17 9.87
C ILE A 107 -15.59 -11.96 10.39
N VAL A 108 -15.09 -10.75 10.16
CA VAL A 108 -15.77 -9.52 10.58
C VAL A 108 -17.11 -9.38 9.86
N GLY A 109 -17.17 -9.61 8.54
CA GLY A 109 -18.42 -9.60 7.78
C GLY A 109 -19.45 -10.60 8.32
N GLY A 110 -18.99 -11.82 8.68
CA GLY A 110 -19.81 -12.84 9.33
C GLY A 110 -20.34 -12.40 10.70
N ILE A 111 -19.47 -11.88 11.58
CA ILE A 111 -19.86 -11.41 12.91
C ILE A 111 -20.88 -10.25 12.81
N VAL A 112 -20.63 -9.27 11.94
CA VAL A 112 -21.54 -8.13 11.74
C VAL A 112 -22.90 -8.62 11.22
N GLY A 113 -22.92 -9.54 10.26
CA GLY A 113 -24.16 -10.10 9.74
C GLY A 113 -24.89 -11.01 10.73
N TRP A 114 -24.17 -11.64 11.66
CA TRP A 114 -24.74 -12.55 12.67
C TRP A 114 -25.73 -11.85 13.61
N PHE A 115 -25.51 -10.57 13.91
CA PHE A 115 -26.45 -9.77 14.70
C PHE A 115 -27.80 -9.54 14.01
N VAL A 116 -27.89 -9.84 12.70
CA VAL A 116 -29.13 -9.76 11.93
C VAL A 116 -29.74 -11.14 11.75
N SER A 117 -29.00 -12.07 11.13
CA SER A 117 -29.41 -13.47 10.97
C SER A 117 -28.25 -14.34 10.48
N ALA A 118 -28.35 -15.66 10.66
CA ALA A 118 -27.35 -16.59 10.14
C ALA A 118 -27.18 -16.50 8.61
N GLY A 119 -28.27 -16.30 7.85
CA GLY A 119 -28.20 -16.14 6.40
C GLY A 119 -27.45 -14.86 5.97
N VAL A 120 -27.69 -13.76 6.68
CA VAL A 120 -27.00 -12.47 6.43
C VAL A 120 -25.53 -12.55 6.85
N ALA A 121 -25.20 -13.31 7.90
CA ALA A 121 -23.82 -13.59 8.30
C ALA A 121 -23.05 -14.31 7.18
N VAL A 122 -23.63 -15.36 6.60
CA VAL A 122 -23.00 -16.09 5.49
C VAL A 122 -22.83 -15.18 4.27
N CYS A 123 -23.87 -14.40 3.92
CA CYS A 123 -23.79 -13.46 2.80
C CYS A 123 -22.70 -12.40 3.02
N GLY A 124 -22.57 -11.87 4.25
CA GLY A 124 -21.55 -10.88 4.61
C GLY A 124 -20.14 -11.45 4.58
N ALA A 125 -19.94 -12.65 5.11
CA ALA A 125 -18.66 -13.34 5.06
C ALA A 125 -18.23 -13.61 3.62
N VAL A 126 -19.13 -14.09 2.77
CA VAL A 126 -18.86 -14.36 1.35
C VAL A 126 -18.57 -13.08 0.58
N ALA A 127 -19.35 -12.02 0.78
CA ALA A 127 -19.13 -10.75 0.09
C ALA A 127 -17.77 -10.14 0.45
N MET A 128 -17.45 -10.09 1.74
CA MET A 128 -16.16 -9.60 2.22
C MET A 128 -15.00 -10.47 1.70
N PHE A 129 -15.15 -11.80 1.73
CA PHE A 129 -14.13 -12.70 1.21
C PHE A 129 -13.84 -12.42 -0.26
N LEU A 130 -14.87 -12.40 -1.12
CA LEU A 130 -14.68 -12.28 -2.57
C LEU A 130 -14.04 -10.95 -2.96
N VAL A 131 -14.46 -9.84 -2.35
CA VAL A 131 -13.94 -8.51 -2.70
C VAL A 131 -12.50 -8.33 -2.21
N PHE A 132 -12.22 -8.65 -0.94
CA PHE A 132 -10.86 -8.52 -0.40
C PHE A 132 -9.92 -9.58 -0.98
N ALA A 133 -10.40 -10.77 -1.31
CA ALA A 133 -9.60 -11.76 -2.01
C ALA A 133 -9.22 -11.31 -3.42
N ALA A 134 -10.18 -10.72 -4.16
CA ALA A 134 -9.91 -10.19 -5.48
C ALA A 134 -8.86 -9.06 -5.42
N GLU A 135 -8.94 -8.18 -4.43
CA GLU A 135 -7.93 -7.14 -4.20
C GLU A 135 -6.58 -7.73 -3.81
N ALA A 136 -6.55 -8.70 -2.88
CA ALA A 136 -5.31 -9.33 -2.47
C ALA A 136 -4.61 -10.07 -3.62
N VAL A 137 -5.38 -10.70 -4.52
CA VAL A 137 -4.90 -11.30 -5.78
C VAL A 137 -4.36 -10.25 -6.73
N TRP A 138 -5.05 -9.12 -6.86
CA TRP A 138 -4.64 -8.03 -7.75
C TRP A 138 -3.33 -7.39 -7.30
N VAL A 139 -3.20 -7.09 -6.01
CA VAL A 139 -2.01 -6.46 -5.41
C VAL A 139 -0.88 -7.48 -5.19
N LYS A 140 -1.16 -8.78 -5.37
CA LYS A 140 -0.21 -9.89 -5.16
C LYS A 140 0.43 -9.80 -3.78
N VAL A 141 -0.42 -9.73 -2.76
CA VAL A 141 -0.07 -9.52 -1.34
C VAL A 141 0.98 -10.53 -0.80
N TRP A 142 1.11 -11.69 -1.44
CA TRP A 142 2.10 -12.73 -1.15
C TRP A 142 3.51 -12.46 -1.71
N LYS A 143 3.71 -11.46 -2.58
CA LYS A 143 5.06 -11.05 -2.97
C LYS A 143 5.62 -10.06 -1.95
N PRO A 144 6.81 -10.32 -1.38
CA PRO A 144 7.53 -9.34 -0.58
C PRO A 144 7.68 -8.03 -1.35
N GLY A 145 7.38 -6.89 -0.71
CA GLY A 145 7.76 -5.59 -1.25
C GLY A 145 9.27 -5.50 -1.40
N MET A 146 9.76 -4.75 -2.39
CA MET A 146 11.20 -4.50 -2.55
C MET A 146 11.75 -3.92 -1.25
N SER A 147 12.90 -4.43 -0.81
CA SER A 147 13.60 -3.89 0.35
C SER A 147 13.99 -2.42 0.12
N ALA A 148 14.14 -1.63 1.18
CA ALA A 148 14.50 -0.21 1.04
C ALA A 148 15.78 0.02 0.22
N ALA A 149 16.71 -0.93 0.24
CA ALA A 149 17.91 -0.93 -0.58
C ALA A 149 17.60 -1.12 -2.08
N GLU A 150 16.72 -2.06 -2.43
CA GLU A 150 16.28 -2.29 -3.81
C GLU A 150 15.45 -1.13 -4.35
N VAL A 151 14.65 -0.46 -3.51
CA VAL A 151 13.92 0.76 -3.89
C VAL A 151 14.89 1.89 -4.21
N GLN A 152 15.96 2.05 -3.44
CA GLN A 152 16.96 3.10 -3.66
C GLN A 152 17.84 2.78 -4.88
N GLU A 153 18.15 1.51 -5.14
CA GLU A 153 18.82 1.08 -6.37
C GLU A 153 17.93 1.27 -7.60
N ALA A 154 16.65 0.90 -7.52
CA ALA A 154 15.67 1.12 -8.59
C ALA A 154 15.44 2.62 -8.86
N TRP A 155 15.41 3.45 -7.82
CA TRP A 155 15.32 4.90 -7.96
C TRP A 155 16.59 5.49 -8.58
N GLY A 156 17.77 5.01 -8.15
CA GLY A 156 19.06 5.38 -8.72
C GLY A 156 19.14 5.03 -10.21
N LYS A 157 18.71 3.82 -10.58
CA LYS A 157 18.66 3.35 -11.97
C LYS A 157 17.68 4.14 -12.84
N THR A 158 16.49 4.45 -12.31
CA THR A 158 15.48 5.26 -13.02
C THR A 158 15.96 6.70 -13.20
N THR A 159 16.62 7.26 -12.18
CA THR A 159 17.23 8.60 -12.25
C THR A 159 18.38 8.65 -13.24
N GLN A 160 19.23 7.62 -13.27
CA GLN A 160 20.32 7.49 -14.25
C GLN A 160 19.78 7.38 -15.67
N MET A 161 18.81 6.50 -15.94
CA MET A 161 18.18 6.41 -17.26
C MET A 161 17.56 7.74 -17.70
N THR A 162 16.88 8.45 -16.81
CA THR A 162 16.29 9.76 -17.12
C THR A 162 17.37 10.80 -17.42
N ARG A 163 18.48 10.78 -16.65
CA ARG A 163 19.61 11.69 -16.84
C ARG A 163 20.36 11.40 -18.15
N ASP A 164 20.52 10.13 -18.50
CA ASP A 164 21.17 9.69 -19.74
C ASP A 164 20.31 10.06 -20.95
N MET A 165 19.00 9.79 -20.93
CA MET A 165 18.07 10.26 -21.97
C MET A 165 18.09 11.79 -22.12
N THR A 166 18.16 12.53 -21.01
CA THR A 166 18.24 14.00 -21.04
C THR A 166 19.59 14.49 -21.58
N ALA A 167 20.68 13.76 -21.31
CA ALA A 167 22.01 14.09 -21.80
C ALA A 167 22.17 13.78 -23.29
N GLU A 168 21.57 12.68 -23.77
CA GLU A 168 21.47 12.33 -25.19
C GLU A 168 20.64 13.36 -25.95
N ASP A 169 19.45 13.73 -25.44
CA ASP A 169 18.61 14.78 -26.04
C ASP A 169 19.34 16.14 -26.13
N ARG A 170 20.15 16.48 -25.12
CA ARG A 170 20.99 17.68 -25.12
C ARG A 170 22.09 17.62 -26.19
N ARG A 171 22.69 16.44 -26.42
CA ARG A 171 23.72 16.22 -27.45
C ARG A 171 23.11 16.27 -28.85
N GLU A 172 21.97 15.61 -29.06
CA GLU A 172 21.24 15.62 -30.34
C GLU A 172 20.76 17.02 -30.71
N LYS A 173 20.23 17.78 -29.75
CA LYS A 173 19.79 19.17 -29.97
C LYS A 173 20.94 20.19 -30.00
N GLY A 174 22.20 19.76 -29.92
CA GLY A 174 23.37 20.63 -30.08
C GLY A 174 23.65 21.60 -28.93
N TRP A 175 23.09 21.38 -27.73
CA TRP A 175 23.25 22.26 -26.56
C TRP A 175 24.58 22.06 -25.82
N VAL A 176 25.40 21.07 -26.20
CA VAL A 176 26.75 20.86 -25.65
C VAL A 176 27.77 21.49 -26.59
N ASN A 177 28.19 22.71 -26.27
CA ASN A 177 29.31 23.36 -26.95
C ASN A 177 30.59 22.58 -26.60
N PRO A 178 31.37 22.05 -27.57
CA PRO A 178 32.64 21.40 -27.24
C PRO A 178 33.54 22.39 -26.49
N PRO A 179 34.38 21.92 -25.55
CA PRO A 179 35.30 22.80 -24.84
C PRO A 179 36.13 23.55 -25.89
N ARG A 180 36.00 24.89 -25.92
CA ARG A 180 36.85 25.73 -26.77
C ARG A 180 38.29 25.41 -26.37
N LYS A 181 39.07 24.84 -27.29
CA LYS A 181 40.51 24.76 -27.12
C LYS A 181 40.99 26.17 -26.79
N CYS A 182 41.54 26.36 -25.61
CA CYS A 182 42.40 27.51 -25.37
C CYS A 182 43.61 27.27 -26.26
N GLU A 183 43.62 27.93 -27.41
CA GLU A 183 44.83 28.07 -28.21
C GLU A 183 45.78 28.93 -27.38
N ASP A 184 46.80 28.30 -26.81
CA ASP A 184 47.90 28.99 -26.15
C ASP A 184 48.59 29.86 -27.21
N ARG A 185 48.44 31.17 -27.04
CA ARG A 185 48.98 32.18 -27.95
C ARG A 185 50.30 32.66 -27.36
N ASP A 186 51.38 32.02 -27.79
CA ASP A 186 52.75 32.53 -27.64
C ASP A 186 52.98 33.81 -28.46
#